data_AF-A0A7G1P8I6-F1
#
_entry.id   AF-A0A7G1P8I6-F1
#
_cell.length_a   1.000
_cell.length_b   1.000
_cell.length_c   1.000
_cell.angle_alpha   90.00
_cell.angle_beta   90.00
_cell.angle_gamma   90.00
#
_symmetry.space_group_name_H-M   'P 1'
#
loop_
_entity.id
_entity.type
_entity.pdbx_description
1 polymer ?
#
loop_
_entity_poly.entity_id
_entity_poly.type
_entity_poly.pdbx_seq_one_letter_code
_entity_poly.pdbx_strand_id
1 'polypeptide(L)'
;MNNSSTLEWVNTSELHPTDPGTAGYFVEFLDVNLGRTPAGDKWRKDMSFVSYFPGRGTVRETAYLEGKLEGQAEDRASLILRVLEKHGIPVPDSTRERITSCADLDILALWFDRSLTATAAEDLFAEDPEVPSSPSGEV
;
A
#
# COMPACT_ATOMS: atom_id res chain seq x y z
N MET A 1 -49.37 -14.57 14.08
CA MET A 1 -49.44 -13.18 14.55
C MET A 1 -48.99 -13.14 16.01
N ASN A 2 -47.92 -12.48 16.44
CA ASN A 2 -46.67 -12.06 15.82
C ASN A 2 -45.72 -11.82 17.01
N ASN A 3 -44.71 -12.67 17.17
CA ASN A 3 -43.72 -12.62 18.23
C ASN A 3 -42.34 -12.38 17.63
N SER A 4 -41.91 -11.11 17.59
CA SER A 4 -40.52 -10.68 17.40
C SER A 4 -40.48 -9.16 17.58
N SER A 5 -39.89 -8.65 18.65
CA SER A 5 -38.47 -8.25 18.71
C SER A 5 -38.31 -6.77 18.34
N THR A 6 -38.22 -5.91 19.36
CA THR A 6 -37.73 -4.53 19.22
C THR A 6 -36.69 -4.29 20.31
N LEU A 7 -35.58 -5.00 20.21
CA LEU A 7 -34.30 -4.45 20.62
C LEU A 7 -33.91 -3.48 19.50
N GLU A 8 -34.27 -2.21 19.67
CA GLU A 8 -33.73 -1.13 18.85
C GLU A 8 -32.22 -1.09 19.11
N TRP A 9 -31.50 -1.55 18.11
CA TRP A 9 -30.07 -1.46 17.97
C TRP A 9 -29.66 0.00 18.15
N VAL A 10 -28.78 0.28 19.12
CA VAL A 10 -28.02 1.52 19.13
C VAL A 10 -27.36 1.63 17.76
N ASN A 11 -27.82 2.60 17.00
CA ASN A 11 -27.38 2.87 15.65
C ASN A 11 -25.89 3.25 15.69
N THR A 12 -25.03 2.40 15.16
CA THR A 12 -23.58 2.63 15.08
C THR A 12 -23.18 3.74 14.09
N SER A 13 -24.16 4.45 13.49
CA SER A 13 -23.91 5.55 12.56
C SER A 13 -23.54 6.89 13.21
N GLU A 14 -23.46 6.97 14.55
CA GLU A 14 -23.00 8.18 15.26
C GLU A 14 -21.48 8.20 15.53
N LEU A 15 -20.69 7.35 14.88
CA LEU A 15 -19.27 7.59 14.78
C LEU A 15 -19.05 8.73 13.78
N HIS A 16 -19.06 9.97 14.29
CA HIS A 16 -18.62 11.13 13.52
C HIS A 16 -17.23 10.82 12.94
N PRO A 17 -17.04 10.87 11.60
CA PRO A 17 -15.69 10.86 11.04
C PRO A 17 -14.97 12.05 11.67
N THR A 18 -13.89 11.77 12.42
CA THR A 18 -13.08 12.82 13.04
C THR A 18 -12.63 13.77 11.94
N ASP A 19 -13.21 14.97 11.93
CA ASP A 19 -12.86 16.01 10.98
C ASP A 19 -11.34 16.27 11.07
N PRO A 20 -10.59 16.23 9.94
CA PRO A 20 -9.16 16.46 9.94
C PRO A 20 -8.75 17.80 10.59
N GLY A 21 -9.61 18.82 10.49
CA GLY A 21 -9.39 20.12 11.14
C GLY A 21 -9.43 20.02 12.67
N THR A 22 -10.36 19.24 13.21
CA THR A 22 -10.50 18.96 14.64
C THR A 22 -9.28 18.24 15.21
N ALA A 23 -8.73 17.27 14.48
CA ALA A 23 -7.50 16.59 14.90
C ALA A 23 -6.29 17.56 14.93
N GLY A 24 -6.15 18.40 13.89
CA GLY A 24 -5.12 19.43 13.85
C GLY A 24 -5.18 20.39 15.05
N TYR A 25 -6.39 20.84 15.40
CA TYR A 25 -6.62 21.71 16.55
C TYR A 25 -6.13 21.08 17.87
N PHE A 26 -6.46 19.82 18.14
CA PHE A 26 -6.03 19.16 19.39
C PHE A 26 -4.52 18.90 19.43
N VAL A 27 -3.90 18.63 18.28
CA VAL A 27 -2.44 18.45 18.20
C VAL A 27 -1.73 19.75 18.52
N GLU A 28 -2.12 20.85 17.88
CA GLU A 28 -1.55 22.18 18.14
C GLU A 28 -1.83 22.63 19.57
N PHE A 29 -3.06 22.46 20.05
CA PHE A 29 -3.46 22.81 21.41
C PHE A 29 -2.62 22.06 22.44
N LEU A 30 -2.43 20.75 22.31
CA LEU A 30 -1.65 19.96 23.26
C LEU A 30 -0.15 20.24 23.15
N ASP A 31 0.38 20.49 21.96
CA ASP A 31 1.80 20.87 21.82
C ASP A 31 2.10 22.22 22.51
N VAL A 32 1.22 23.21 22.33
CA VAL A 32 1.35 24.52 22.98
C VAL A 32 1.18 24.43 24.50
N ASN A 33 0.14 23.72 24.97
CA ASN A 33 -0.15 23.65 26.41
C ASN A 33 0.85 22.77 27.19
N LEU A 34 1.32 21.68 26.58
CA LEU A 34 2.30 20.81 27.22
C LEU A 34 3.72 21.37 27.09
N GLY A 35 4.02 22.16 26.06
CA GLY A 35 5.25 22.92 25.91
C GLY A 35 6.53 22.11 26.15
N ARG A 36 7.50 22.71 26.86
CA ARG A 36 8.78 22.07 27.24
C ARG A 36 8.72 21.31 28.58
N THR A 37 7.54 20.80 28.94
CA THR A 37 7.41 19.96 30.13
C THR A 37 7.80 18.52 29.80
N PRO A 38 8.11 17.67 30.79
CA PRO A 38 8.29 16.23 30.56
C PRO A 38 7.07 15.56 29.90
N ALA A 39 5.86 16.08 30.15
CA ALA A 39 4.65 15.63 29.47
C ALA A 39 4.61 16.06 28.00
N GLY A 40 5.11 17.25 27.67
CA GLY A 40 5.27 17.74 26.30
C GLY A 40 6.37 17.00 25.52
N ASP A 41 7.46 16.63 26.18
CA ASP A 41 8.49 15.76 25.59
C ASP A 41 7.95 14.35 25.33
N LYS A 42 7.19 13.79 26.29
CA LYS A 42 6.51 12.50 26.12
C LYS A 42 5.47 12.56 25.00
N TRP A 43 4.64 13.60 24.96
CA TRP A 43 3.65 13.85 23.91
C TRP A 43 4.30 13.91 22.53
N ARG A 44 5.35 14.72 22.35
CA ARG A 44 6.09 14.80 21.08
C ARG A 44 6.74 13.48 20.71
N LYS A 45 7.30 12.73 21.67
CA LYS A 45 7.85 11.40 21.43
C LYS A 45 6.77 10.43 20.95
N ASP A 46 5.64 10.37 21.65
CA ASP A 46 4.53 9.47 21.31
C ASP A 46 3.86 9.85 19.98
N MET A 47 3.81 11.16 19.65
CA MET A 47 3.31 11.69 18.37
C MET A 47 4.30 11.58 17.21
N SER A 48 5.61 11.62 17.51
CA SER A 48 6.71 11.42 16.55
C SER A 48 6.76 9.99 16.03
N PHE A 49 6.25 9.04 16.84
CA PHE A 49 5.94 7.72 16.34
C PHE A 49 4.65 7.81 15.54
N VAL A 50 4.75 7.50 14.25
CA VAL A 50 3.64 7.22 13.33
C VAL A 50 2.45 6.68 14.13
N SER A 51 1.34 7.44 14.19
CA SER A 51 0.12 7.05 14.90
C SER A 51 -0.39 5.73 14.32
N TYR A 52 0.13 4.63 14.85
CA TYR A 52 -0.27 3.27 14.55
C TYR A 52 -1.49 2.96 15.42
N PHE A 53 -2.66 3.24 14.87
CA PHE A 53 -3.92 2.66 15.30
C PHE A 53 -4.59 2.08 14.06
N PRO A 54 -4.41 0.77 13.78
CA PRO A 54 -5.02 0.17 12.60
C PRO A 54 -6.54 0.31 12.64
N GLY A 55 -7.13 0.77 11.53
CA GLY A 55 -8.57 0.70 11.28
C GLY A 55 -9.39 1.96 11.58
N ARG A 56 -8.76 3.14 11.70
CA ARG A 56 -9.50 4.42 11.80
C ARG A 56 -9.57 5.21 10.50
N GLY A 57 -8.82 4.83 9.46
CA GLY A 57 -8.88 5.47 8.14
C GLY A 57 -8.47 6.94 8.20
N THR A 58 -7.58 7.31 9.12
CA THR A 58 -7.13 8.72 9.22
C THR A 58 -6.33 9.09 7.98
N VAL A 59 -6.37 10.35 7.54
CA VAL A 59 -5.62 10.84 6.36
C VAL A 59 -4.12 10.52 6.46
N ARG A 60 -3.57 10.53 7.68
CA ARG A 60 -2.16 10.18 7.94
C ARG A 60 -1.89 8.68 7.87
N GLU A 61 -2.87 7.85 8.23
CA GLU A 61 -2.80 6.38 8.11
C GLU A 61 -2.91 5.95 6.64
N THR A 62 -3.85 6.50 5.88
CA THR A 62 -3.99 6.22 4.45
C THR A 62 -2.74 6.67 3.69
N ALA A 63 -2.26 7.89 3.91
CA ALA A 63 -1.03 8.38 3.29
C ALA A 63 0.22 7.56 3.66
N TYR A 64 0.29 7.04 4.90
CA TYR A 64 1.38 6.16 5.31
C TYR A 64 1.29 4.77 4.67
N LEU A 65 0.08 4.20 4.58
CA LEU A 65 -0.14 2.91 3.92
C LEU A 65 0.12 3.01 2.41
N GLU A 66 -0.37 4.06 1.77
CA GLU A 66 -0.11 4.38 0.36
C GLU A 66 1.39 4.57 0.12
N GLY A 67 2.06 5.42 0.90
CA GLY A 67 3.50 5.65 0.76
C GLY A 67 4.35 4.41 1.07
N LYS A 68 3.89 3.50 1.94
CA LYS A 68 4.54 2.22 2.19
C LYS A 68 4.36 1.26 1.02
N LEU A 69 3.18 1.20 0.42
CA LEU A 69 2.91 0.37 -0.76
C LEU A 69 3.68 0.88 -1.97
N GLU A 70 3.68 2.20 -2.21
CA GLU A 70 4.44 2.85 -3.27
C GLU A 70 5.95 2.60 -3.09
N GLY A 71 6.48 2.82 -1.88
CA GLY A 71 7.89 2.52 -1.59
C GLY A 71 8.27 1.04 -1.74
N GLN A 72 7.34 0.12 -1.51
CA GLN A 72 7.56 -1.31 -1.76
C GLN A 72 7.57 -1.63 -3.27
N ALA A 73 6.71 -0.99 -4.05
CA ALA A 73 6.70 -1.16 -5.50
C ALA A 73 7.96 -0.58 -6.15
N GLU A 74 8.38 0.62 -5.74
CA GLU A 74 9.62 1.26 -6.19
C GLU A 74 10.86 0.42 -5.86
N ASP A 75 10.93 -0.14 -4.64
CA ASP A 75 12.03 -1.01 -4.22
C ASP A 75 12.07 -2.30 -5.06
N ARG A 76 10.92 -2.96 -5.27
CA ARG A 76 10.84 -4.16 -6.12
C ARG A 76 11.23 -3.87 -7.58
N ALA A 77 10.72 -2.78 -8.15
CA ALA A 77 11.10 -2.33 -9.50
C ALA A 77 12.61 -2.10 -9.62
N SER A 78 13.21 -1.46 -8.61
CA SER A 78 14.66 -1.23 -8.54
C SER A 78 15.47 -2.52 -8.45
N LEU A 79 14.98 -3.52 -7.71
CA LEU A 79 15.61 -4.84 -7.61
C LEU A 79 15.60 -5.59 -8.94
N ILE A 80 14.48 -5.58 -9.67
CA ILE A 80 14.37 -6.21 -11.00
C ILE A 80 15.40 -5.61 -11.95
N LEU A 81 15.47 -4.28 -12.04
CA LEU A 81 16.44 -3.58 -12.90
C LEU A 81 17.88 -3.92 -12.53
N ARG A 82 18.17 -4.04 -11.23
CA ARG A 82 19.50 -4.42 -10.74
C ARG A 82 19.87 -5.86 -11.09
N VAL A 83 18.91 -6.79 -11.07
CA VAL A 83 19.15 -8.18 -11.51
C VAL A 83 19.46 -8.19 -13.01
N LEU A 84 18.68 -7.51 -13.84
CA LEU A 84 18.93 -7.45 -15.29
C LEU A 84 20.31 -6.86 -15.62
N GLU A 85 20.71 -5.79 -14.92
CA GLU A 85 22.06 -5.22 -15.04
C GLU A 85 23.14 -6.23 -14.66
N LYS A 86 22.94 -7.01 -13.59
CA LYS A 86 23.89 -8.05 -13.17
C LYS A 86 23.98 -9.22 -14.15
N HIS A 87 22.89 -9.54 -14.83
CA HIS A 87 22.86 -10.51 -15.92
C HIS A 87 23.47 -9.97 -17.22
N GLY A 88 23.81 -8.67 -17.28
CA GLY A 88 24.32 -8.02 -18.49
C GLY A 88 23.26 -7.86 -19.57
N ILE A 89 21.98 -7.92 -19.21
CA ILE A 89 20.85 -7.75 -20.13
C ILE A 89 20.66 -6.26 -20.36
N PRO A 90 20.75 -5.77 -21.61
CA PRO A 90 20.47 -4.38 -21.91
C PRO A 90 19.00 -4.09 -21.67
N VAL A 91 18.71 -3.14 -20.78
CA VAL A 91 17.34 -2.71 -20.48
C VAL A 91 17.03 -1.43 -21.24
N PRO A 92 16.18 -1.46 -22.29
CA PRO A 92 15.78 -0.24 -22.98
C PRO A 92 14.90 0.64 -22.08
N ASP A 93 14.91 1.96 -22.34
CA ASP A 93 14.17 2.92 -21.51
C ASP A 93 12.66 2.62 -21.43
N SER A 94 12.07 2.11 -22.51
CA SER A 94 10.68 1.66 -22.55
C SER A 94 10.38 0.53 -21.56
N THR A 95 11.32 -0.40 -21.37
CA THR A 95 11.19 -1.49 -20.39
C THR A 95 11.40 -0.96 -18.97
N ARG A 96 12.38 -0.07 -18.79
CA ARG A 96 12.60 0.58 -17.50
C ARG A 96 11.36 1.32 -17.03
N GLU A 97 10.76 2.14 -17.90
CA GLU A 97 9.55 2.89 -17.62
C GLU A 97 8.36 1.97 -17.30
N ARG A 98 8.22 0.85 -18.02
CA ARG A 98 7.19 -0.15 -17.74
C ARG A 98 7.35 -0.82 -16.38
N ILE A 99 8.59 -1.09 -15.96
CA ILE A 99 8.89 -1.68 -14.65
C ILE A 99 8.63 -0.68 -13.53
N THR A 100 9.08 0.57 -13.67
CA THR A 100 8.93 1.60 -12.64
C THR A 100 7.52 2.18 -12.52
N SER A 101 6.71 2.10 -13.57
CA SER A 101 5.30 2.53 -13.52
C SER A 101 4.34 1.48 -12.96
N CYS A 102 4.82 0.25 -12.73
CA CYS A 102 4.00 -0.81 -12.15
C CYS A 102 3.93 -0.65 -10.62
N ALA A 103 2.73 -0.47 -10.09
CA ALA A 103 2.46 -0.42 -8.64
C ALA A 103 1.93 -1.75 -8.07
N ASP A 104 1.70 -2.74 -8.93
CA ASP A 104 1.20 -4.05 -8.54
C ASP A 104 2.34 -4.94 -8.03
N LEU A 105 2.35 -5.17 -6.72
CA LEU A 105 3.37 -5.94 -6.04
C LEU A 105 3.44 -7.39 -6.52
N ASP A 106 2.32 -8.01 -6.88
CA ASP A 106 2.27 -9.41 -7.31
C ASP A 106 2.85 -9.55 -8.72
N ILE A 107 2.53 -8.60 -9.62
CA ILE A 107 3.15 -8.53 -10.95
C ILE A 107 4.66 -8.29 -10.84
N LEU A 108 5.08 -7.36 -9.97
CA LEU A 108 6.50 -7.10 -9.74
C LEU A 108 7.24 -8.33 -9.15
N ALA A 109 6.59 -9.11 -8.29
CA ALA A 109 7.18 -10.35 -7.77
C ALA A 109 7.39 -11.39 -8.89
N LEU A 110 6.38 -11.55 -9.76
CA LEU A 110 6.49 -12.45 -10.92
C LEU A 110 7.62 -12.03 -11.86
N TRP A 111 7.73 -10.73 -12.17
CA TRP A 111 8.83 -10.21 -12.99
C TRP A 111 10.18 -10.40 -12.31
N PHE A 112 10.25 -10.24 -10.99
CA PHE A 112 11.47 -10.53 -10.24
C PHE A 112 11.88 -12.00 -10.37
N ASP A 113 10.97 -12.95 -10.17
CA ASP A 113 11.27 -14.38 -10.30
C ASP A 113 11.75 -14.73 -11.72
N ARG A 114 11.11 -14.14 -12.74
CA ARG A 114 11.50 -14.32 -14.14
C ARG A 114 12.86 -13.69 -14.46
N SER A 115 13.19 -12.56 -13.82
CA SER A 115 14.46 -11.87 -14.04
C SER A 115 15.68 -12.72 -13.67
N LEU A 116 15.51 -13.68 -12.75
CA LEU A 116 16.57 -14.60 -12.31
C LEU A 116 16.96 -15.62 -13.40
N THR A 117 16.03 -15.96 -14.28
CA THR A 117 16.24 -16.92 -15.38
C THR A 117 16.18 -16.29 -16.76
N ALA A 118 15.84 -15.00 -16.84
CA ALA A 118 15.72 -14.26 -18.09
C ALA A 118 17.05 -14.20 -18.83
N THR A 119 16.95 -14.30 -20.15
CA THR A 119 18.08 -14.11 -21.07
C THR A 119 17.96 -12.81 -21.86
N ALA A 120 16.74 -12.27 -21.96
CA ALA A 120 16.41 -10.99 -22.54
C ALA A 120 15.42 -10.21 -21.65
N ALA A 121 15.31 -8.89 -21.86
CA ALA A 121 14.43 -8.04 -21.06
C ALA A 121 12.94 -8.37 -21.29
N GLU A 122 12.62 -8.85 -22.49
CA GLU A 122 11.27 -9.22 -22.92
C GLU A 122 10.75 -10.47 -22.20
N ASP A 123 11.64 -11.36 -21.73
CA ASP A 123 11.29 -12.60 -21.02
C ASP A 123 10.53 -12.33 -19.71
N LEU A 124 10.71 -11.14 -19.12
CA LEU A 124 9.99 -10.69 -17.92
C LEU A 124 8.48 -10.64 -18.18
N PHE A 125 8.10 -10.20 -19.38
CA PHE A 125 6.73 -9.89 -19.76
C PHE A 125 6.05 -11.01 -20.53
N ALA A 126 6.74 -12.12 -20.78
CA ALA A 126 6.14 -13.27 -21.45
C ALA A 126 4.91 -13.73 -20.65
N GLU A 127 3.73 -13.76 -21.27
CA GLU A 127 2.60 -14.46 -20.66
C GLU A 127 2.96 -15.94 -20.55
N ASP A 128 2.59 -16.59 -19.44
CA ASP A 128 2.71 -18.05 -19.35
C ASP A 128 1.97 -18.63 -20.57
N PRO A 129 2.63 -19.34 -21.49
CA PRO A 129 1.91 -19.98 -22.57
C PRO A 129 1.04 -21.08 -21.93
N GLU A 130 -0.27 -20.84 -21.98
CA GLU A 130 -1.28 -21.89 -22.11
C GLU A 130 -1.74 -22.56 -20.80
N VAL A 131 -2.75 -21.96 -20.15
CA VAL A 131 -3.89 -22.79 -19.70
C VAL A 131 -4.75 -23.01 -20.94
N PRO A 132 -4.79 -24.22 -21.53
CA PRO A 132 -5.64 -24.47 -22.69
C PRO A 132 -7.10 -24.30 -22.27
N SER A 133 -7.72 -23.19 -22.69
CA SER A 133 -9.16 -23.07 -22.73
C SER A 133 -9.67 -24.15 -23.68
N SER A 134 -10.18 -25.23 -23.08
CA SER A 134 -10.74 -26.35 -23.81
C SER A 134 -11.76 -25.84 -24.85
N PRO A 135 -11.66 -26.22 -26.13
CA PRO A 135 -12.66 -25.84 -27.11
C PRO A 135 -13.93 -26.64 -26.82
N SER A 136 -14.88 -26.02 -26.10
CA SER A 136 -16.25 -26.54 -26.02
C SER A 136 -17.00 -26.14 -27.29
N GLY A 137 -16.67 -26.83 -28.38
CA GLY A 137 -17.52 -26.94 -29.55
C GLY A 137 -18.35 -28.22 -29.45
N GLU A 138 -19.67 -28.04 -29.36
CA GLU A 138 -20.65 -28.75 -30.19
C GLU A 138 -20.79 -30.28 -30.04
N VAL A 139 -21.86 -30.69 -29.36
CA VAL A 139 -22.91 -31.62 -29.85
C VAL A 139 -24.20 -31.43 -29.06
#